data_AF-A0A061HFE0-F1
#
_entry.id   AF-A0A061HFE0-F1
#
_cell.length_a   1.000
_cell.length_b   1.000
_cell.length_c   1.000
_cell.angle_alpha   90.00
_cell.angle_beta   90.00
_cell.angle_gamma   90.00
#
_symmetry.space_group_name_H-M   'P 1'
#
loop_
_entity.id
_entity.type
_entity.pdbx_description
1 polymer ?
#
loop_
_entity_poly.entity_id
_entity_poly.type
_entity_poly.pdbx_seq_one_letter_code
_entity_poly.pdbx_strand_id
1 'polypeptide(L)'
;MVQMRSHQELAALHAAAPSFVPSIPVTSLPYIAFILLASAFLSAFYFTTLPKRSLTPTEVTVALLASLEVGFGVVALFNAVGVYV
;
A
#
# COMPACT_ATOMS: atom_id res chain seq x y z
N MET A 1 -14.76 26.00 -22.09
CA MET A 1 -15.27 25.08 -23.12
C MET A 1 -14.26 23.95 -23.26
N VAL A 2 -14.63 22.71 -22.90
CA VAL A 2 -13.76 21.53 -23.10
C VAL A 2 -13.92 21.12 -24.56
N GLN A 3 -12.87 21.27 -25.37
CA GLN A 3 -12.87 20.83 -26.75
C GLN A 3 -12.93 19.29 -26.79
N MET A 4 -14.05 18.74 -27.27
CA MET A 4 -14.16 17.30 -27.54
C MET A 4 -13.27 16.95 -28.73
N ARG A 5 -12.11 16.34 -28.47
CA ARG A 5 -11.22 15.82 -29.51
C ARG A 5 -11.88 14.64 -30.22
N SER A 6 -11.66 14.51 -31.51
CA SER A 6 -12.17 13.37 -32.28
C SER A 6 -11.51 12.06 -31.81
N HIS A 7 -12.22 10.93 -31.93
CA HIS A 7 -11.68 9.61 -31.55
C HIS A 7 -10.35 9.28 -32.26
N GLN A 8 -10.19 9.74 -33.51
CA GLN A 8 -8.97 9.52 -34.30
C GLN A 8 -7.76 10.26 -33.70
N GLU A 9 -7.95 11.49 -33.22
CA GLU A 9 -6.89 12.26 -32.55
C GLU A 9 -6.48 11.62 -31.21
N LEU A 10 -7.44 11.10 -30.44
CA LEU A 10 -7.18 10.39 -29.18
C LEU A 10 -6.41 9.08 -29.41
N ALA A 11 -6.75 8.32 -30.46
CA ALA A 11 -6.06 7.09 -30.82
C ALA A 11 -4.60 7.35 -31.25
N ALA A 12 -4.37 8.38 -32.07
CA ALA A 12 -3.04 8.79 -32.48
C ALA A 12 -2.18 9.21 -31.28
N LEU A 13 -2.76 9.95 -30.33
CA LEU A 13 -2.07 10.39 -29.11
C LEU A 13 -1.74 9.23 -28.17
N HIS A 14 -2.66 8.27 -28.03
CA HIS A 14 -2.43 7.06 -27.23
C HIS A 14 -1.32 6.18 -27.83
N ALA A 15 -1.29 6.02 -29.16
CA ALA A 15 -0.24 5.27 -29.85
C ALA A 15 1.15 5.90 -29.72
N ALA A 16 1.22 7.23 -29.58
CA ALA A 16 2.46 7.97 -29.37
C ALA A 16 2.92 8.02 -27.90
N ALA A 17 2.05 7.64 -26.95
CA ALA A 17 2.35 7.69 -25.53
C ALA A 17 3.30 6.55 -25.11
N PRO A 18 4.20 6.78 -24.13
CA PRO A 18 5.02 5.72 -23.59
C PRO A 18 4.16 4.67 -22.86
N SER A 19 4.62 3.43 -22.87
CA SER A 19 3.98 2.35 -22.12
C SER A 19 3.98 2.66 -20.63
N PHE A 20 2.92 2.23 -19.95
CA PHE A 20 2.84 2.35 -18.50
C PHE A 20 3.95 1.53 -17.83
N VAL A 21 4.69 2.18 -16.94
CA VAL A 21 5.67 1.53 -16.07
C VAL A 21 5.19 1.72 -14.63
N PRO A 22 4.95 0.64 -13.88
CA PRO A 22 4.50 0.76 -12.51
C PRO A 22 5.61 1.36 -11.64
N SER A 23 5.24 2.29 -10.76
CA SER A 23 6.20 2.90 -9.81
C SER A 23 6.80 1.88 -8.84
N ILE A 24 6.08 0.80 -8.55
CA ILE A 24 6.55 -0.32 -7.71
C ILE A 24 6.55 -1.60 -8.55
N PRO A 25 7.71 -2.24 -8.77
CA PRO A 25 7.78 -3.50 -9.50
C PRO A 25 7.00 -4.61 -8.78
N VAL A 26 6.23 -5.39 -9.54
CA VAL A 26 5.40 -6.49 -9.00
C VAL A 26 6.25 -7.53 -8.25
N THR A 27 7.48 -7.76 -8.71
CA THR A 27 8.45 -8.68 -8.10
C THR A 27 8.89 -8.25 -6.69
N SER A 28 8.75 -6.97 -6.34
CA SER A 28 9.14 -6.43 -5.03
C SER A 28 8.02 -6.52 -3.98
N LEU A 29 6.76 -6.61 -4.43
CA LEU A 29 5.57 -6.66 -3.58
C LEU A 29 5.57 -7.77 -2.52
N PRO A 30 5.97 -9.03 -2.80
CA PRO A 30 5.97 -10.06 -1.76
C PRO A 30 6.95 -9.75 -0.62
N TYR A 31 8.09 -9.11 -0.92
CA TYR A 31 9.05 -8.71 0.10
C TYR A 31 8.53 -7.53 0.94
N ILE A 32 7.88 -6.55 0.30
CA ILE A 32 7.23 -5.42 0.98
C ILE A 32 6.13 -5.93 1.91
N ALA A 33 5.27 -6.82 1.41
CA ALA A 33 4.21 -7.45 2.19
C ALA A 33 4.78 -8.20 3.41
N PHE A 34 5.82 -9.01 3.20
CA PHE A 34 6.46 -9.75 4.28
C PHE A 34 7.01 -8.83 5.36
N ILE A 35 7.78 -7.79 5.00
CA ILE A 35 8.39 -6.86 5.95
C ILE A 35 7.32 -6.11 6.74
N LEU A 36 6.31 -5.56 6.06
CA LEU A 36 5.25 -4.78 6.72
C LEU A 36 4.38 -5.65 7.62
N LEU A 37 3.98 -6.84 7.18
CA LEU A 37 3.15 -7.74 8.00
C LEU A 37 3.94 -8.35 9.16
N ALA A 38 5.23 -8.64 9.00
CA ALA A 38 6.08 -9.07 10.09
C ALA A 38 6.26 -7.95 11.12
N SER A 39 6.52 -6.71 10.67
CA SER A 39 6.61 -5.54 11.56
C SER A 39 5.30 -5.30 12.30
N ALA A 40 4.16 -5.37 11.58
CA ALA A 40 2.84 -5.28 12.19
C ALA A 40 2.60 -6.33 13.28
N PHE A 41 3.03 -7.56 13.05
CA PHE A 41 2.94 -8.62 14.06
C PHE A 41 3.76 -8.27 15.31
N LEU A 42 4.98 -7.74 15.15
CA LEU A 42 5.81 -7.29 16.26
C LEU A 42 5.19 -6.08 16.98
N SER A 43 4.68 -5.09 16.24
CA SER A 43 4.00 -3.90 16.80
C SER A 43 2.76 -4.30 17.58
N ALA A 44 1.95 -5.23 17.05
CA ALA A 44 0.79 -5.78 17.74
C ALA A 44 1.18 -6.57 18.99
N PHE A 45 2.22 -7.40 18.90
CA PHE A 45 2.75 -8.11 20.06
C PHE A 45 3.21 -7.13 21.14
N TYR A 46 4.03 -6.13 20.77
CA TYR A 46 4.49 -5.09 21.68
C TYR A 46 3.33 -4.35 22.34
N PHE A 47 2.32 -3.96 21.57
CA PHE A 47 1.10 -3.32 22.09
C PHE A 47 0.42 -4.17 23.17
N THR A 48 0.34 -5.49 22.99
CA THR A 48 -0.26 -6.39 24.00
C THR A 48 0.58 -6.55 25.27
N THR A 49 1.89 -6.29 25.19
CA THR A 49 2.80 -6.35 26.35
C THR A 49 2.86 -5.05 27.15
N LEU A 50 2.32 -3.94 26.64
CA LEU A 50 2.35 -2.66 27.34
C LEU A 50 1.52 -2.71 28.64
N PRO A 51 2.00 -2.10 29.74
CA PRO A 51 1.23 -2.02 30.98
C PRO A 51 -0.04 -1.22 30.74
N LYS A 52 -1.20 -1.83 30.97
CA LYS A 52 -2.52 -1.19 30.82
C LYS A 52 -2.73 -0.15 31.92
N ARG A 53 -2.15 1.04 31.75
CA ARG A 53 -2.24 2.16 32.70
C ARG A 53 -2.79 3.39 31.98
N SER A 54 -4.11 3.47 31.85
CA SER A 54 -4.79 4.53 31.08
C SER A 54 -4.32 4.62 29.62
N LEU A 55 -4.97 5.44 28.79
CA LEU A 55 -4.51 5.69 27.42
C LEU A 55 -3.18 6.43 27.45
N THR A 56 -2.08 5.72 27.24
CA THR A 56 -0.75 6.33 27.17
C THR A 56 -0.44 6.79 25.74
N PRO A 57 0.33 7.88 25.55
CA PRO A 57 0.75 8.32 24.21
C PRO A 57 1.44 7.21 23.41
N THR A 58 2.20 6.35 24.09
CA THR A 58 2.87 5.17 23.53
C THR A 58 1.91 4.15 22.94
N GLU A 59 0.79 3.85 23.61
CA GLU A 59 -0.23 2.94 23.07
C GLU A 59 -0.82 3.50 21.78
N VAL A 60 -1.14 4.79 21.76
CA VAL A 60 -1.68 5.47 20.58
C VAL A 60 -0.68 5.43 19.42
N THR A 61 0.58 5.75 19.68
CA THR A 61 1.63 5.73 18.64
C THR A 61 1.82 4.32 18.06
N VAL A 62 1.92 3.30 18.90
CA VAL A 62 2.10 1.91 18.45
C VAL A 62 0.88 1.44 17.67
N ALA A 63 -0.33 1.76 18.14
CA ALA A 63 -1.56 1.39 17.44
C ALA A 63 -1.66 2.06 16.05
N LEU A 64 -1.26 3.32 15.92
CA LEU A 64 -1.24 4.01 14.64
C LEU A 64 -0.20 3.42 13.68
N LEU A 65 1.00 3.12 14.17
CA LEU A 65 2.04 2.47 13.37
C LEU A 65 1.58 1.09 12.89
N ALA A 66 1.07 0.25 13.80
CA ALA A 66 0.54 -1.06 13.47
C ALA A 66 -0.60 -0.98 12.43
N SER A 67 -1.48 0.01 12.55
CA SER A 67 -2.58 0.23 11.59
C SER A 67 -2.06 0.52 10.18
N LEU A 68 -1.05 1.39 10.05
CA LEU A 68 -0.43 1.69 8.76
C LEU A 68 0.28 0.45 8.19
N GLU A 69 1.07 -0.24 9.00
CA GLU A 69 1.81 -1.45 8.61
C GLU A 69 0.87 -2.54 8.09
N VAL A 70 -0.23 -2.81 8.79
CA VAL A 70 -1.24 -3.78 8.34
C VAL A 70 -1.92 -3.31 7.05
N GLY A 71 -2.33 -2.05 6.96
CA GLY A 71 -3.01 -1.52 5.78
C GLY A 71 -2.16 -1.65 4.52
N PHE A 72 -0.93 -1.12 4.55
CA PHE A 72 0.00 -1.22 3.42
C PHE A 72 0.43 -2.67 3.16
N GLY A 73 0.65 -3.46 4.21
CA GLY A 73 1.07 -4.86 4.10
C GLY A 73 0.01 -5.73 3.41
N VAL A 74 -1.27 -5.55 3.74
CA VAL A 74 -2.38 -6.29 3.12
C VAL A 74 -2.55 -5.90 1.65
N VAL A 75 -2.50 -4.60 1.31
CA VAL A 75 -2.55 -4.14 -0.09
C VAL A 75 -1.38 -4.74 -0.90
N ALA A 76 -0.17 -4.73 -0.35
CA ALA A 76 1.00 -5.32 -1.00
C ALA A 76 0.84 -6.84 -1.17
N LEU A 77 0.31 -7.55 -0.16
CA LEU A 77 0.06 -8.99 -0.20
C LEU A 77 -0.93 -9.35 -1.31
N PHE A 78 -2.06 -8.63 -1.38
CA PHE A 78 -3.11 -8.90 -2.38
C PHE A 78 -2.61 -8.68 -3.80
N ASN A 79 -1.81 -7.62 -4.00
CA ASN A 79 -1.16 -7.39 -5.29
C ASN A 79 -0.07 -8.43 -5.59
N ALA A 80 0.64 -8.97 -4.59
CA ALA A 80 1.63 -10.02 -4.78
C ALA A 80 1.01 -11.38 -5.18
N VAL A 81 -0.18 -11.71 -4.66
CA VAL A 81 -0.88 -12.97 -5.00
C VAL A 81 -1.78 -12.86 -6.25
N GLY A 82 -1.78 -11.70 -6.91
CA GLY A 82 -2.46 -11.51 -8.18
C GLY A 82 -3.96 -11.16 -8.10
N VAL A 83 -4.44 -10.66 -6.96
CA VAL A 83 -5.82 -10.12 -6.85
C VAL A 83 -5.94 -8.80 -7.59
N TYR A 84 -4.87 -7.97 -7.57
CA TYR A 84 -4.79 -6.64 -8.18
C TYR A 84 -5.95 -5.71 -7.78
N VAL A 85 -5.72 -4.91 -6.73
CA VAL A 85 -6.69 -3.94 -6.20
C VAL A 85 -6.38 -2.54 -6.69
#